data_AF-A0A7Y2EJX7-F1
#
_entry.id   AF-A0A7Y2EJX7-F1
#
_cell.length_a   1.000
_cell.length_b   1.000
_cell.length_c   1.000
_cell.angle_alpha   90.00
_cell.angle_beta   90.00
_cell.angle_gamma   90.00
#
_symmetry.space_group_name_H-M   'P 1'
#
loop_
_entity.id
_entity.type
_entity.pdbx_description
1 polymer ?
#
loop_
_entity_poly.entity_id
_entity_poly.type
_entity_poly.pdbx_seq_one_letter_code
_entity_poly.pdbx_strand_id
1 'polypeptide(L)'
;LSPAAYNPLPPAISSSRKIDVFAEEGVFNDSIWKSYSYLHLLPNFLEKEDHPEFYISVGDDDAYNIVPVVSELQQLLYEAGIKNELRITNGGHDWDCWQSNFTQALVEIFKSE
;
A
#
# COMPACT_ATOMS: atom_id res chain seq x y z
N LEU A 1 2.61 -3.04 8.67
CA LEU A 1 3.27 -2.79 7.37
C LEU A 1 2.59 -3.66 6.32
N SER A 2 2.21 -3.06 5.21
CA SER A 2 1.53 -3.72 4.09
C SER A 2 2.50 -3.94 2.93
N PRO A 3 2.34 -5.00 2.12
CA PRO A 3 2.99 -5.08 0.82
C PRO A 3 2.68 -3.84 -0.04
N ALA A 4 3.64 -3.42 -0.85
CA ALA A 4 3.49 -2.30 -1.77
C ALA A 4 2.53 -2.64 -2.92
N ALA A 5 1.66 -1.69 -3.29
CA ALA A 5 0.62 -1.86 -4.32
C ALA A 5 1.12 -1.59 -5.75
N TYR A 6 2.30 -2.09 -6.12
CA TYR A 6 2.87 -1.85 -7.46
C TYR A 6 1.96 -2.31 -8.60
N ASN A 7 2.01 -1.58 -9.72
CA ASN A 7 1.23 -1.87 -10.91
C ASN A 7 2.08 -1.65 -12.18
N PRO A 8 2.07 -2.56 -13.17
CA PRO A 8 1.44 -3.89 -13.18
C PRO A 8 2.25 -4.97 -12.46
N LEU A 9 3.55 -4.76 -12.26
CA LEU A 9 4.45 -5.71 -11.61
C LEU A 9 5.36 -4.96 -10.62
N PRO A 10 5.77 -5.61 -9.52
CA PRO A 10 6.71 -5.00 -8.57
C PRO A 10 8.09 -4.82 -9.24
N PRO A 11 8.93 -3.85 -8.86
CA PRO A 11 10.28 -3.71 -9.40
C PRO A 11 11.17 -4.90 -8.99
N ALA A 12 12.28 -5.13 -9.71
CA ALA A 12 13.21 -6.23 -9.44
C ALA A 12 13.72 -6.28 -7.99
N ILE A 13 13.84 -5.10 -7.36
CA ILE A 13 14.33 -4.92 -5.99
C ILE A 13 13.28 -5.25 -4.92
N SER A 14 12.00 -5.39 -5.28
CA SER A 14 10.91 -5.60 -4.33
C SER A 14 10.99 -6.96 -3.64
N SER A 15 10.71 -6.97 -2.34
CA SER A 15 10.57 -8.20 -1.55
C SER A 15 9.45 -9.11 -2.07
N SER A 16 8.42 -8.57 -2.72
CA SER A 16 7.35 -9.37 -3.34
C SER A 16 7.87 -10.34 -4.40
N ARG A 17 9.04 -10.07 -5.00
CA ARG A 17 9.69 -10.97 -5.97
C ARG A 17 10.46 -12.13 -5.32
N LYS A 18 10.56 -12.16 -4.00
CA LYS A 18 11.43 -13.09 -3.24
C LYS A 18 10.65 -13.92 -2.22
N ILE A 19 9.34 -13.71 -2.09
CA ILE A 19 8.49 -14.40 -1.12
C ILE A 19 7.62 -15.45 -1.81
N ASP A 20 7.39 -16.57 -1.13
CA ASP A 20 6.72 -17.73 -1.72
C ASP A 20 5.25 -17.50 -2.07
N VAL A 21 4.59 -16.51 -1.44
CA VAL A 21 3.17 -16.21 -1.69
C VAL A 21 2.89 -15.73 -3.12
N PHE A 22 3.92 -15.21 -3.82
CA PHE A 22 3.83 -14.83 -5.23
C PHE A 22 4.69 -15.72 -6.14
N ALA A 23 5.10 -16.88 -5.66
CA ALA A 23 5.95 -17.80 -6.41
C ALA A 23 5.18 -19.06 -6.82
N GLU A 24 5.54 -19.60 -7.99
CA GLU A 24 5.19 -20.95 -8.43
C GLU A 24 6.50 -21.72 -8.59
N GLU A 25 6.60 -22.89 -7.97
CA GLU A 25 7.83 -23.70 -7.97
C GLU A 25 9.09 -22.92 -7.49
N GLY A 26 8.90 -21.98 -6.55
CA GLY A 26 9.97 -21.16 -5.99
C GLY A 26 10.44 -20.01 -6.89
N VAL A 27 9.77 -19.77 -8.03
CA VAL A 27 10.05 -18.66 -8.94
C VAL A 27 8.86 -17.69 -8.93
N PHE A 28 9.15 -16.39 -8.83
CA PHE A 28 8.10 -15.35 -8.90
C PHE A 28 7.23 -15.54 -10.14
N ASN A 29 5.91 -15.54 -9.94
CA ASN A 29 4.92 -15.77 -10.98
C ASN A 29 4.07 -14.51 -11.19
N ASP A 30 4.19 -13.92 -12.39
CA ASP A 30 3.46 -12.71 -12.79
C ASP A 30 1.93 -12.89 -12.71
N SER A 31 1.42 -14.08 -13.02
CA SER A 31 -0.02 -14.36 -12.98
C SER A 31 -0.53 -14.38 -11.55
N ILE A 32 0.20 -14.99 -10.62
CA ILE A 32 -0.14 -14.97 -9.19
C ILE A 32 -0.14 -13.52 -8.68
N TRP A 33 0.89 -12.73 -8.99
CA TRP A 33 0.89 -11.31 -8.62
C TRP A 33 -0.35 -10.58 -9.18
N LYS A 34 -0.63 -10.74 -10.47
CA LYS A 34 -1.76 -10.07 -11.12
C LYS A 34 -3.11 -10.49 -10.53
N SER A 35 -3.26 -11.73 -10.07
CA SER A 35 -4.51 -12.20 -9.46
C SER A 35 -4.71 -11.74 -8.01
N TYR A 36 -3.65 -11.33 -7.31
CA TYR A 36 -3.72 -11.00 -5.88
C TYR A 36 -3.19 -9.61 -5.52
N SER A 37 -2.83 -8.78 -6.50
CA SER A 37 -2.42 -7.40 -6.25
C SER A 37 -3.60 -6.54 -5.79
N TYR A 38 -3.32 -5.52 -4.96
CA TYR A 38 -4.35 -4.60 -4.46
C TYR A 38 -5.20 -4.00 -5.58
N LEU A 39 -4.56 -3.51 -6.64
CA LEU A 39 -5.29 -2.85 -7.73
C LEU A 39 -6.13 -3.82 -8.57
N HIS A 40 -5.74 -5.09 -8.65
CA HIS A 40 -6.61 -6.10 -9.26
C HIS A 40 -7.84 -6.39 -8.41
N LEU A 41 -7.67 -6.43 -7.09
CA LEU A 41 -8.76 -6.71 -6.14
C LEU A 41 -9.65 -5.49 -5.89
N LEU A 42 -9.16 -4.28 -6.22
CA LEU A 42 -9.82 -3.02 -5.92
C LEU A 42 -11.24 -2.92 -6.53
N PRO A 43 -11.50 -3.23 -7.81
CA PRO A 43 -12.86 -3.16 -8.36
C PRO A 43 -13.89 -3.99 -7.57
N ASN A 44 -13.56 -5.23 -7.23
CA ASN A 44 -14.45 -6.10 -6.44
C ASN A 44 -14.63 -5.59 -5.01
N PHE A 45 -13.59 -4.96 -4.44
CA PHE A 45 -13.68 -4.31 -3.14
C PHE A 45 -14.63 -3.11 -3.20
N LEU A 46 -14.55 -2.28 -4.24
CA LEU A 46 -15.38 -1.07 -4.43
C LEU A 46 -16.88 -1.36 -4.68
N GLU A 47 -17.25 -2.60 -5.04
CA GLU A 47 -18.66 -3.01 -5.19
C GLU A 47 -19.38 -3.20 -3.84
N LYS A 48 -18.66 -3.17 -2.72
CA LYS A 48 -19.25 -3.34 -1.37
C LYS A 48 -19.80 -2.00 -0.87
N GLU A 49 -20.89 -2.03 -0.11
CA GLU A 49 -21.53 -0.79 0.39
C GLU A 49 -20.81 -0.17 1.60
N ASP A 50 -20.02 -0.97 2.32
CA ASP A 50 -19.33 -0.54 3.54
C ASP A 50 -17.81 -0.74 3.39
N HIS A 51 -17.05 0.32 3.63
CA HIS A 51 -15.61 0.35 3.50
C HIS A 51 -14.98 0.93 4.77
N PRO A 52 -13.85 0.36 5.24
CA PRO A 52 -13.09 1.00 6.31
C PRO A 52 -12.53 2.34 5.82
N GLU A 53 -12.27 3.23 6.78
CA GLU A 53 -11.45 4.41 6.52
C GLU A 53 -9.97 3.98 6.42
N PHE A 54 -9.23 4.57 5.48
CA PHE A 54 -7.82 4.21 5.25
C PHE A 54 -6.88 5.32 5.69
N TYR A 55 -5.84 4.96 6.45
CA TYR A 55 -4.69 5.84 6.69
C TYR A 55 -3.47 5.25 5.97
N ILE A 56 -3.00 5.94 4.94
CA ILE A 56 -1.89 5.52 4.08
C ILE A 56 -0.68 6.37 4.43
N SER A 57 0.50 5.75 4.56
CA SER A 57 1.72 6.50 4.84
C SER A 57 2.95 5.89 4.19
N VAL A 58 3.93 6.76 3.89
CA VAL A 58 5.18 6.41 3.23
C VAL A 58 6.28 7.40 3.63
N GLY A 59 7.54 6.96 3.56
CA GLY A 59 8.71 7.84 3.62
C GLY A 59 9.05 8.43 2.25
N ASP A 60 9.46 9.70 2.18
CA ASP A 60 9.90 10.33 0.92
C ASP A 60 11.28 9.85 0.43
N ASP A 61 12.12 9.36 1.33
CA ASP A 61 13.42 8.74 1.05
C ASP A 61 13.32 7.21 0.88
N ASP A 62 12.11 6.66 0.69
CA ASP A 62 11.91 5.22 0.51
C ASP A 62 12.66 4.72 -0.74
N ALA A 63 13.67 3.87 -0.51
CA ALA A 63 14.55 3.33 -1.54
C ALA A 63 13.84 2.47 -2.61
N TYR A 64 12.58 2.09 -2.38
CA TYR A 64 11.75 1.32 -3.29
C TYR A 64 10.78 2.19 -4.11
N ASN A 65 10.91 3.53 -4.03
CA ASN A 65 10.11 4.50 -4.78
C ASN A 65 8.60 4.30 -4.59
N ILE A 66 8.17 4.25 -3.31
CA ILE A 66 6.79 3.92 -2.94
C ILE A 66 5.86 5.14 -2.99
N VAL A 67 6.38 6.37 -2.93
CA VAL A 67 5.56 7.60 -2.96
C VAL A 67 4.56 7.63 -4.13
N PRO A 68 4.97 7.38 -5.40
CA PRO A 68 4.01 7.34 -6.50
C PRO A 68 2.96 6.24 -6.34
N VAL A 69 3.36 5.06 -5.83
CA VAL A 69 2.48 3.89 -5.66
C VAL A 69 1.36 4.17 -4.68
N VAL A 70 1.69 4.72 -3.50
CA VAL A 70 0.67 5.07 -2.50
C VAL A 70 -0.16 6.27 -2.91
N SER A 71 0.39 7.20 -3.69
CA SER A 71 -0.37 8.34 -4.22
C SER A 71 -1.42 7.88 -5.23
N GLU A 72 -1.09 6.94 -6.11
CA GLU A 72 -2.07 6.34 -7.04
C GLU A 72 -3.18 5.61 -6.27
N LEU A 73 -2.82 4.77 -5.30
CA LEU A 73 -3.81 4.04 -4.49
C LEU A 73 -4.73 4.99 -3.71
N GLN A 74 -4.17 6.02 -3.09
CA GLN A 74 -4.92 7.06 -2.37
C GLN A 74 -5.95 7.72 -3.28
N GLN A 75 -5.54 8.13 -4.49
CA GLN A 75 -6.45 8.77 -5.44
C GLN A 75 -7.57 7.84 -5.91
N LEU A 76 -7.27 6.56 -6.18
CA LEU A 76 -8.31 5.59 -6.54
C LEU A 76 -9.35 5.41 -5.45
N LEU A 77 -8.93 5.39 -4.18
CA LEU A 77 -9.86 5.34 -3.03
C LEU A 77 -10.67 6.63 -2.91
N TYR A 78 -10.03 7.79 -3.10
CA TYR A 78 -10.69 9.10 -3.05
C TYR A 78 -11.74 9.27 -4.15
N GLU A 79 -11.42 8.91 -5.38
CA GLU A 79 -12.34 8.93 -6.52
C GLU A 79 -13.55 8.00 -6.32
N ALA A 80 -13.36 6.90 -5.60
CA ALA A 80 -14.43 5.98 -5.21
C ALA A 80 -15.26 6.47 -4.01
N GLY A 81 -14.96 7.65 -3.45
CA GLY A 81 -15.68 8.20 -2.30
C GLY A 81 -15.34 7.54 -0.97
N ILE A 82 -14.28 6.72 -0.91
CA ILE A 82 -13.82 6.07 0.31
C ILE A 82 -12.99 7.06 1.11
N LYS A 83 -13.35 7.26 2.38
CA LYS A 83 -12.58 8.12 3.29
C LYS A 83 -11.16 7.58 3.44
N ASN A 84 -10.19 8.41 3.11
CA ASN A 84 -8.79 8.05 3.23
C ASN A 84 -7.91 9.28 3.44
N GLU A 85 -6.78 9.07 4.11
CA GLU A 85 -5.72 10.06 4.34
C GLU A 85 -4.38 9.52 3.85
N LEU A 86 -3.52 10.42 3.36
CA LEU A 86 -2.14 10.09 2.97
C LEU A 86 -1.12 10.97 3.69
N ARG A 87 -0.09 10.33 4.25
CA ARG A 87 1.06 11.00 4.83
C ARG A 87 2.38 10.60 4.18
N ILE A 88 3.07 11.61 3.66
CA ILE A 88 4.45 11.49 3.19
C ILE A 88 5.31 12.17 4.24
N THR A 89 6.26 11.42 4.80
CA THR A 89 7.08 11.84 5.93
C THR A 89 8.55 11.81 5.54
N ASN A 90 9.35 12.74 6.05
CA ASN A 90 10.80 12.71 5.89
C ASN A 90 11.38 11.43 6.52
N GLY A 91 11.85 10.49 5.71
CA GLY A 91 12.34 9.20 6.19
C GLY A 91 12.32 8.10 5.13
N GLY A 92 13.02 6.99 5.41
CA GLY A 92 13.22 5.90 4.46
C GLY A 92 12.32 4.69 4.69
N HIS A 93 12.76 3.54 4.16
CA HIS A 93 12.15 2.23 4.38
C HIS A 93 12.66 1.60 5.68
N ASP A 94 12.40 2.26 6.81
CA ASP A 94 12.99 1.93 8.11
C ASP A 94 12.03 2.07 9.29
N TRP A 95 12.45 1.52 10.44
CA TRP A 95 11.64 1.48 11.65
C TRP A 95 11.34 2.85 12.24
N ASP A 96 12.23 3.83 12.08
CA ASP A 96 12.04 5.17 12.64
C ASP A 96 10.90 5.88 11.89
N CYS A 97 10.92 5.82 10.54
CA CYS A 97 9.84 6.33 9.71
C CYS A 97 8.51 5.62 10.01
N TRP A 98 8.53 4.29 10.13
CA TRP A 98 7.31 3.51 10.39
C TRP A 98 6.73 3.77 11.77
N GLN A 99 7.57 3.89 12.81
CA GLN A 99 7.12 4.20 14.16
C GLN A 99 6.46 5.58 14.22
N SER A 100 7.08 6.59 13.59
CA SER A 100 6.52 7.94 13.48
C SER A 100 5.15 7.93 12.81
N ASN A 101 5.07 7.32 11.61
CA ASN A 101 3.84 7.25 10.83
C ASN A 101 2.73 6.46 11.55
N PHE A 102 3.08 5.33 12.20
CA PHE A 102 2.11 4.54 12.95
C PHE A 102 1.56 5.29 14.16
N THR A 103 2.41 6.01 14.90
CA THR A 103 1.99 6.83 16.04
C THR A 103 1.02 7.92 15.59
N GLN A 104 1.31 8.60 14.48
CA GLN A 104 0.40 9.60 13.92
C GLN A 104 -0.92 8.99 13.46
N ALA A 105 -0.88 7.82 12.80
CA ALA A 105 -2.08 7.13 12.36
C ALA A 105 -3.01 6.79 13.52
N LEU A 106 -2.48 6.31 14.65
CA LEU A 106 -3.29 6.03 15.84
C LEU A 106 -3.96 7.28 16.38
N VAL A 107 -3.25 8.42 16.42
CA VAL A 107 -3.83 9.68 16.89
C VAL A 107 -5.00 10.11 16.00
N GLU A 108 -4.87 10.01 14.68
CA GLU A 108 -5.95 10.41 13.76
C GLU A 108 -7.13 9.44 13.79
N ILE A 109 -6.88 8.11 13.81
CA ILE A 109 -7.94 7.09 13.84
C ILE A 109 -8.78 7.19 15.13
N PHE A 110 -8.17 7.54 16.26
CA PHE A 110 -8.86 7.65 17.55
C PHE A 110 -9.25 9.08 17.92
N LYS A 111 -9.08 10.04 17.01
CA LYS A 111 -9.52 11.42 17.24
C LYS A 111 -11.04 11.45 17.28
N SER A 112 -11.60 11.92 18.39
CA SER A 112 -13.04 12.15 18.49
C SER A 112 -13.43 13.32 17.57
N GLU A 113 -14.45 13.12 16.74
CA GLU A 113 -15.10 14.21 15.97
C GLU A 113 -15.78 15.23 16.88
#